data_AF-A0A212KT93-F1
#
_entry.id   AF-A0A212KT93-F1
#
_cell.length_a   1.000
_cell.length_b   1.000
_cell.length_c   1.000
_cell.angle_alpha   90.00
_cell.angle_beta   90.00
_cell.angle_gamma   90.00
#
_symmetry.space_group_name_H-M   'P 1'
#
loop_
_entity.id
_entity.type
_entity.pdbx_description
1 polymer ?
#
loop_
_entity_poly.entity_id
_entity_poly.type
_entity_poly.pdbx_seq_one_letter_code
_entity_poly.pdbx_strand_id
1 'polypeptide(L)'
;MTLQAVCPTQDKAVESQLDQTKFELIKRTICKGTTDDEFQLFIHACKRTGLDPFMRQIFAVKRWDSAERREVMTIQTGIDGYRLIADRTGRYAPGRDAEFGYDAHGGLRWAKAYVKKMTPDGHWHEISATAFWTEYVQTTKDGRPTVFWMKKGHVMLSKCAEALALRKTFPAELSGIYTQEEMAQTMSLPDTKGDSQTIGSDKAYEIERSIDNDPEFKTQLLTRLQRAFGCKSFSDLPQDQFKNVKKVIENHQIKEKIA
;
A
#
# COMPACT_ATOMS: atom_id res chain seq x y z
N MET A 1 -27.72 57.14 -18.53
CA MET A 1 -27.86 55.73 -18.10
C MET A 1 -26.91 55.52 -16.94
N THR A 2 -27.46 55.38 -15.74
CA THR A 2 -26.72 55.23 -14.49
C THR A 2 -26.18 53.80 -14.41
N LEU A 3 -24.87 53.62 -14.57
CA LEU A 3 -24.19 52.35 -14.28
C LEU A 3 -24.22 52.15 -12.76
N GLN A 4 -25.14 51.32 -12.27
CA GLN A 4 -25.11 50.84 -10.89
C GLN A 4 -23.91 49.90 -10.74
N ALA A 5 -23.00 50.26 -9.83
CA ALA A 5 -21.95 49.38 -9.35
C ALA A 5 -22.60 48.20 -8.59
N VAL A 6 -22.45 46.99 -9.13
CA VAL A 6 -22.81 45.76 -8.41
C VAL A 6 -21.76 45.56 -7.32
N CYS A 7 -22.19 45.60 -6.05
CA CYS A 7 -21.34 45.35 -4.89
C CYS A 7 -20.77 43.91 -4.93
N PRO A 8 -19.43 43.71 -4.98
CA PRO A 8 -18.80 42.38 -5.07
C PRO A 8 -18.86 41.55 -3.78
N THR A 9 -19.53 42.05 -2.74
CA THR A 9 -19.49 41.48 -1.38
C THR A 9 -20.49 40.33 -1.19
N GLN A 10 -21.58 40.27 -1.95
CA GLN A 10 -22.60 39.22 -1.81
C GLN A 10 -22.19 37.90 -2.46
N ASP A 11 -21.51 37.93 -3.61
CA ASP A 11 -21.10 36.70 -4.32
C ASP A 11 -20.06 35.87 -3.55
N LYS A 12 -19.09 36.51 -2.90
CA LYS A 12 -18.06 35.80 -2.10
C LYS A 12 -18.63 35.09 -0.87
N ALA A 13 -19.67 35.64 -0.26
CA ALA A 13 -20.30 35.04 0.92
C ALA A 13 -21.09 33.78 0.56
N VAL A 14 -21.79 33.81 -0.59
CA VAL A 14 -22.53 32.65 -1.12
C VAL A 14 -21.56 31.55 -1.59
N GLU A 15 -20.48 31.91 -2.26
CA GLU A 15 -19.43 30.98 -2.69
C GLU A 15 -18.75 30.30 -1.50
N SER A 16 -18.43 31.06 -0.44
CA SER A 16 -17.87 30.54 0.81
C SER A 16 -18.80 29.55 1.53
N GLN A 17 -20.12 29.80 1.55
CA GLN A 17 -21.09 28.89 2.16
C GLN A 17 -21.25 27.60 1.33
N LEU A 18 -21.25 27.71 0.00
CA LEU A 18 -21.33 26.57 -0.90
C LEU A 18 -20.09 25.66 -0.74
N ASP A 19 -18.91 26.24 -0.59
CA ASP A 19 -17.66 25.52 -0.36
C ASP A 19 -17.63 24.82 0.99
N GLN A 20 -18.13 25.46 2.04
CA GLN A 20 -18.22 24.85 3.37
C GLN A 20 -19.17 23.64 3.38
N THR A 21 -20.32 23.77 2.73
CA THR A 21 -21.30 22.68 2.56
C THR A 21 -20.70 21.51 1.76
N LYS A 22 -19.92 21.81 0.71
CA LYS A 22 -19.21 20.78 -0.07
C LYS A 22 -18.14 20.08 0.76
N PHE A 23 -17.33 20.80 1.55
CA PHE A 23 -16.32 20.17 2.39
C PHE A 23 -16.93 19.25 3.45
N GLU A 24 -18.02 19.66 4.10
CA GLU A 24 -18.75 18.78 5.02
C GLU A 24 -19.29 17.52 4.33
N LEU A 25 -19.80 17.65 3.11
CA LEU A 25 -20.25 16.51 2.32
C LEU A 25 -19.09 15.56 1.99
N ILE A 26 -17.94 16.07 1.55
CA ILE A 26 -16.75 15.26 1.27
C ILE A 26 -16.30 14.55 2.55
N LYS A 27 -16.24 15.24 3.68
CA LYS A 27 -15.85 14.66 4.97
C LYS A 27 -16.77 13.52 5.39
N ARG A 28 -18.09 13.71 5.27
CA ARG A 28 -19.10 12.72 5.66
C ARG A 28 -19.19 11.52 4.70
N THR A 29 -18.90 11.71 3.41
CA THR A 29 -19.16 10.69 2.40
C THR A 29 -17.90 9.98 1.91
N ILE A 30 -16.81 10.72 1.68
CA ILE A 30 -15.58 10.25 1.05
C ILE A 30 -14.49 10.03 2.10
N CYS A 31 -14.28 10.99 3.00
CA CYS A 31 -13.19 10.96 4.00
C CYS A 31 -13.66 10.47 5.37
N LYS A 32 -14.48 9.41 5.40
CA LYS A 32 -15.03 8.87 6.66
C LYS A 32 -13.90 8.41 7.59
N GLY A 33 -13.96 8.81 8.85
CA GLY A 33 -13.00 8.42 9.88
C GLY A 33 -11.66 9.16 9.84
N THR A 34 -11.52 10.17 8.97
CA THR A 34 -10.33 11.04 8.95
C THR A 34 -10.35 12.03 10.11
N THR A 35 -9.16 12.35 10.65
CA THR A 35 -9.01 13.50 11.56
C THR A 35 -9.15 14.81 10.79
N ASP A 36 -9.31 15.92 11.51
CA ASP A 36 -9.40 17.24 10.87
C ASP A 36 -8.12 17.57 10.08
N ASP A 37 -6.95 17.22 10.60
CA ASP A 37 -5.66 17.40 9.92
C ASP A 37 -5.55 16.52 8.66
N GLU A 38 -5.95 15.24 8.76
CA GLU A 38 -6.00 14.33 7.60
C GLU A 38 -6.96 14.87 6.53
N PHE A 39 -8.11 15.37 6.93
CA PHE A 39 -9.08 15.96 6.02
C PHE A 39 -8.52 17.22 5.34
N GLN A 40 -7.90 18.13 6.10
CA GLN A 40 -7.26 19.34 5.53
C GLN A 40 -6.14 18.97 4.55
N LEU A 41 -5.32 17.97 4.87
CA LEU A 41 -4.29 17.45 3.98
C LEU A 41 -4.89 16.94 2.66
N PHE A 42 -5.99 16.18 2.73
CA PHE A 42 -6.69 15.67 1.55
C PHE A 42 -7.27 16.81 0.69
N ILE A 43 -7.92 17.80 1.31
CA ILE A 43 -8.46 18.96 0.60
C ILE A 43 -7.34 19.78 -0.04
N HIS A 44 -6.20 19.97 0.63
CA HIS A 44 -5.04 20.63 0.05
C HIS A 44 -4.54 19.91 -1.21
N ALA A 45 -4.46 18.57 -1.17
CA ALA A 45 -4.10 17.78 -2.35
C ALA A 45 -5.11 17.91 -3.49
N CYS A 46 -6.42 17.88 -3.20
CA CYS A 46 -7.46 18.10 -4.21
C CYS A 46 -7.32 19.48 -4.88
N LYS A 47 -7.09 20.54 -4.08
CA LYS A 47 -6.88 21.90 -4.61
C LYS A 47 -5.61 22.03 -5.44
N ARG A 48 -4.50 21.46 -4.96
CA ARG A 48 -3.20 21.52 -5.65
C ARG A 48 -3.23 20.80 -7.00
N THR A 49 -3.90 19.65 -7.06
CA THR A 49 -3.95 18.80 -8.26
C THR A 49 -5.13 19.14 -9.17
N GLY A 50 -6.15 19.81 -8.64
CA GLY A 50 -7.42 20.05 -9.32
C GLY A 50 -8.21 18.76 -9.59
N LEU A 51 -7.98 17.70 -8.81
CA LEU A 51 -8.71 16.43 -8.92
C LEU A 51 -9.99 16.47 -8.09
N ASP A 52 -11.04 15.86 -8.64
CA ASP A 52 -12.36 15.81 -8.01
C ASP A 52 -12.58 14.47 -7.28
N PRO A 53 -12.78 14.50 -5.95
CA PRO A 53 -13.06 13.28 -5.19
C PRO A 53 -14.45 12.68 -5.49
N PHE A 54 -15.45 13.48 -5.90
CA PHE A 54 -16.78 12.98 -6.28
C PHE A 54 -16.74 12.19 -7.59
N MET A 55 -15.86 12.60 -8.52
CA MET A 55 -15.64 11.89 -9.78
C MET A 55 -14.69 10.70 -9.62
N ARG A 56 -14.33 10.34 -8.39
CA ARG A 56 -13.44 9.20 -8.08
C ARG A 56 -12.06 9.31 -8.74
N GLN A 57 -11.56 10.53 -8.88
CA GLN A 57 -10.23 10.78 -9.43
C GLN A 57 -9.15 10.69 -8.34
N ILE A 58 -9.51 11.04 -7.10
CA ILE A 58 -8.64 11.04 -5.92
C ILE A 58 -9.42 10.53 -4.69
N PHE A 59 -8.75 9.79 -3.81
CA PHE A 59 -9.34 9.07 -2.69
C PHE A 59 -8.54 9.29 -1.41
N ALA A 60 -9.25 9.41 -0.29
CA ALA A 60 -8.66 9.34 1.05
C ALA A 60 -8.91 7.93 1.59
N VAL A 61 -7.85 7.13 1.72
CA VAL A 61 -7.95 5.74 2.15
C VAL A 61 -7.18 5.57 3.44
N LYS A 62 -7.89 5.21 4.51
CA LYS A 62 -7.27 4.81 5.78
C LYS A 62 -6.80 3.37 5.70
N ARG A 63 -5.56 3.14 6.13
CA ARG A 63 -5.00 1.79 6.29
C ARG A 63 -4.29 1.70 7.62
N TRP A 64 -4.25 0.49 8.18
CA TRP A 64 -3.44 0.21 9.36
C TRP A 64 -1.96 0.43 9.03
N ASP A 65 -1.32 1.27 9.83
CA ASP A 65 0.11 1.47 9.82
C ASP A 65 0.70 0.78 11.06
N SER A 66 1.58 -0.20 10.83
CA SER A 66 2.19 -0.99 11.90
C SER A 66 3.23 -0.19 12.71
N ALA A 67 3.89 0.79 12.10
CA ALA A 67 4.88 1.63 12.78
C ALA A 67 4.18 2.62 13.72
N GLU A 68 3.11 3.25 13.24
CA GLU A 68 2.30 4.20 14.01
C GLU A 68 1.25 3.52 14.90
N ARG A 69 1.05 2.20 14.74
CA ARG A 69 0.06 1.36 15.45
C ARG A 69 -1.36 1.96 15.44
N ARG A 70 -1.73 2.59 14.32
CA ARG A 70 -3.05 3.21 14.13
C ARG A 70 -3.40 3.23 12.66
N GLU A 71 -4.66 3.55 12.37
CA GLU A 71 -5.06 3.85 11.00
C GLU A 71 -4.55 5.24 10.58
N VAL A 72 -3.78 5.27 9.50
CA VAL A 72 -3.26 6.49 8.89
C VAL A 72 -3.96 6.69 7.54
N MET A 73 -4.43 7.91 7.28
CA MET A 73 -4.97 8.27 5.98
C MET A 73 -3.86 8.41 4.94
N THR A 74 -4.08 7.80 3.79
CA THR A 74 -3.23 7.93 2.61
C THR A 74 -4.02 8.46 1.43
N ILE A 75 -3.39 9.35 0.65
CA ILE A 75 -3.98 9.94 -0.54
C ILE A 75 -3.63 9.04 -1.73
N GLN A 76 -4.66 8.50 -2.38
CA GLN A 76 -4.51 7.64 -3.54
C GLN A 76 -5.21 8.25 -4.74
N THR A 77 -4.57 8.20 -5.90
CA THR A 77 -5.09 8.73 -7.15
C THR A 77 -5.52 7.58 -8.05
N GLY A 78 -6.69 7.69 -8.66
CA GLY A 78 -7.12 6.72 -9.67
C GLY A 78 -6.35 6.93 -10.98
N ILE A 79 -6.30 5.90 -11.83
CA ILE A 79 -5.67 6.01 -13.16
C ILE A 79 -6.29 7.15 -13.98
N ASP A 80 -7.60 7.38 -13.86
CA ASP A 80 -8.28 8.48 -14.55
C ASP A 80 -7.86 9.86 -14.03
N GLY A 81 -7.46 9.96 -12.75
CA GLY A 81 -6.84 11.17 -12.21
C GLY A 81 -5.49 11.46 -12.86
N TYR A 82 -4.65 10.44 -13.07
CA TYR A 82 -3.38 10.61 -13.78
C TYR A 82 -3.59 10.99 -15.25
N ARG A 83 -4.54 10.34 -15.93
CA ARG A 83 -4.89 10.68 -17.32
C ARG A 83 -5.37 12.11 -17.44
N LEU A 84 -6.22 12.57 -16.51
CA LEU A 84 -6.71 13.96 -16.51
C LEU A 84 -5.59 14.97 -16.26
N ILE A 85 -4.68 14.70 -15.32
CA ILE A 85 -3.52 15.56 -15.07
C ILE A 85 -2.63 15.62 -16.33
N ALA A 86 -2.37 14.48 -16.96
CA ALA A 86 -1.60 14.40 -18.18
C ALA A 86 -2.29 15.18 -19.33
N ASP A 87 -3.59 14.99 -19.52
CA ASP A 87 -4.39 15.66 -20.56
C ASP A 87 -4.36 17.19 -20.41
N ARG A 88 -4.48 17.70 -19.18
CA ARG A 88 -4.38 19.14 -18.87
C ARG A 88 -3.05 19.77 -19.26
N THR A 89 -1.99 18.99 -19.47
CA THR A 89 -0.71 19.54 -19.96
C THR A 89 -0.75 19.98 -21.41
N GLY A 90 -1.77 19.55 -22.19
CA GLY A 90 -1.84 19.73 -23.64
C GLY A 90 -0.75 18.97 -24.40
N ARG A 91 0.00 18.10 -23.72
CA ARG A 91 1.17 17.37 -24.26
C ARG A 91 1.02 15.85 -24.07
N TYR A 92 -0.19 15.36 -23.86
CA TYR A 92 -0.51 13.95 -23.65
C TYR A 92 -1.37 13.42 -24.79
N ALA A 93 -1.11 12.18 -25.18
CA ALA A 93 -2.07 11.37 -25.93
C ALA A 93 -1.99 9.90 -25.48
N PRO A 94 -3.10 9.16 -25.53
CA PRO A 94 -3.07 7.71 -25.34
C PRO A 94 -2.08 7.03 -26.31
N GLY A 95 -1.35 6.04 -25.81
CA GLY A 95 -0.49 5.20 -26.64
C GLY A 95 -1.27 4.07 -27.31
N ARG A 96 -0.53 3.13 -27.89
CA ARG A 96 -1.07 1.86 -28.40
C ARG A 96 -1.54 0.94 -27.27
N ASP A 97 -2.24 -0.12 -27.65
CA ASP A 97 -2.71 -1.15 -26.73
C ASP A 97 -1.58 -1.78 -25.92
N ALA A 98 -1.91 -2.20 -24.69
CA ALA A 98 -0.96 -2.84 -23.81
C ALA A 98 -0.53 -4.22 -24.33
N GLU A 99 0.76 -4.52 -24.16
CA GLU A 99 1.33 -5.83 -24.46
C GLU A 99 1.42 -6.67 -23.20
N PHE A 100 1.25 -7.98 -23.34
CA PHE A 100 1.27 -8.92 -22.22
C PHE A 100 2.25 -10.05 -22.46
N GLY A 101 2.98 -10.42 -21.41
CA GLY A 101 3.82 -11.61 -21.41
C GLY A 101 3.26 -12.68 -20.49
N TYR A 102 3.42 -13.93 -20.91
CA TYR A 102 2.93 -15.12 -20.22
C TYR A 102 4.09 -16.08 -19.92
N ASP A 103 3.93 -16.92 -18.90
CA ASP A 103 4.81 -18.06 -18.67
C ASP A 103 4.46 -19.25 -19.59
N ALA A 104 5.24 -20.34 -19.47
CA ALA A 104 5.06 -21.55 -20.27
C ALA A 104 3.69 -22.24 -20.05
N HIS A 105 2.98 -21.91 -18.98
CA HIS A 105 1.67 -22.46 -18.64
C HIS A 105 0.52 -21.49 -18.95
N GLY A 106 0.81 -20.36 -19.61
CA GLY A 106 -0.19 -19.34 -19.95
C GLY A 106 -0.54 -18.40 -18.78
N GLY A 107 0.21 -18.44 -17.68
CA GLY A 107 0.06 -17.52 -16.55
C GLY A 107 0.56 -16.12 -16.91
N LEU A 108 -0.23 -15.08 -16.59
CA LEU A 108 0.14 -13.68 -16.85
C LEU A 108 1.36 -13.27 -16.00
N ARG A 109 2.42 -12.77 -16.65
CA ARG A 109 3.70 -12.43 -15.99
C ARG A 109 3.98 -10.93 -15.95
N TRP A 110 3.67 -10.21 -17.01
CA TRP A 110 3.89 -8.78 -17.09
C TRP A 110 2.92 -8.13 -18.07
N ALA A 111 2.69 -6.83 -17.88
CA ALA A 111 2.03 -5.98 -18.86
C ALA A 111 2.92 -4.77 -19.16
N LYS A 112 3.00 -4.35 -20.42
CA LYS A 112 3.67 -3.12 -20.84
C LYS A 112 2.64 -2.18 -21.45
N ALA A 113 2.59 -0.95 -20.94
CA ALA A 113 1.70 0.09 -21.43
C ALA A 113 2.50 1.21 -22.11
N TYR A 114 1.80 1.96 -22.97
CA TYR A 114 2.37 3.00 -23.81
C TYR A 114 1.58 4.30 -23.64
N VAL A 115 2.31 5.42 -23.57
CA VAL A 115 1.77 6.78 -23.49
C VAL A 115 2.58 7.66 -24.43
N LYS A 116 1.95 8.66 -25.04
CA LYS A 116 2.65 9.63 -25.88
C LYS A 116 2.78 10.98 -25.17
N LYS A 117 3.97 11.59 -25.30
CA LYS A 117 4.27 12.95 -24.83
C LYS A 117 4.74 13.82 -25.96
N MET A 118 4.20 15.03 -26.04
CA MET A 118 4.75 16.07 -26.90
C MET A 118 5.84 16.85 -26.15
N THR A 119 7.02 16.94 -26.73
CA THR A 119 8.10 17.79 -26.21
C THR A 119 7.89 19.26 -26.64
N PRO A 120 8.56 20.25 -26.02
CA PRO A 120 8.35 21.67 -26.32
C PRO A 120 8.56 22.07 -27.78
N ASP A 121 9.35 21.30 -28.53
CA ASP A 121 9.61 21.42 -29.96
C ASP A 121 8.52 20.78 -30.85
N GLY A 122 7.43 20.26 -30.26
CA GLY A 122 6.27 19.74 -30.98
C GLY A 122 6.38 18.27 -31.42
N HIS A 123 7.49 17.59 -31.13
CA HIS A 123 7.66 16.19 -31.46
C HIS A 123 6.97 15.27 -30.46
N TRP A 124 6.34 14.21 -30.97
CA TRP A 124 5.68 13.20 -30.15
C TRP A 124 6.61 12.01 -29.89
N HIS A 125 6.78 11.68 -28.62
CA HIS A 125 7.57 10.55 -28.15
C HIS A 125 6.68 9.52 -27.47
N GLU A 126 6.80 8.26 -27.87
CA GLU A 126 6.15 7.15 -27.18
C GLU A 126 7.03 6.69 -26.00
N ILE A 127 6.42 6.66 -24.83
CA ILE A 127 7.04 6.28 -23.57
C ILE A 127 6.30 5.06 -23.06
N SER A 128 7.05 4.06 -22.61
CA SER A 128 6.49 2.84 -22.04
C SER A 128 7.05 2.53 -20.67
N ALA A 129 6.28 1.74 -19.93
CA ALA A 129 6.67 1.12 -18.69
C ALA A 129 6.05 -0.28 -18.59
N THR A 130 6.73 -1.17 -17.88
CA THR A 130 6.31 -2.56 -17.67
C THR A 130 6.00 -2.76 -16.19
N ALA A 131 4.86 -3.37 -15.89
CA ALA A 131 4.52 -3.86 -14.56
C ALA A 131 4.61 -5.38 -14.53
N PHE A 132 5.29 -5.92 -13.52
CA PHE A 132 5.42 -7.38 -13.32
C PHE A 132 4.35 -7.89 -12.35
N TRP A 133 3.70 -8.99 -12.70
CA TRP A 133 2.65 -9.60 -11.88
C TRP A 133 3.11 -9.85 -10.45
N THR A 134 4.33 -10.37 -10.28
CA THR A 134 4.92 -10.72 -8.98
C THR A 134 5.11 -9.52 -8.05
N GLU A 135 5.24 -8.32 -8.62
CA GLU A 135 5.36 -7.09 -7.85
C GLU A 135 3.95 -6.58 -7.52
N TYR A 136 3.09 -6.43 -8.52
CA TYR A 136 1.85 -5.66 -8.38
C TYR A 136 0.63 -6.41 -7.86
N VAL A 137 0.62 -7.75 -7.93
CA VAL A 137 -0.56 -8.53 -7.55
C VAL A 137 -0.91 -8.34 -6.08
N GLN A 138 -2.14 -7.89 -5.81
CA GLN A 138 -2.64 -7.80 -4.44
C GLN A 138 -3.15 -9.17 -3.99
N THR A 139 -2.62 -9.65 -2.86
CA THR A 139 -2.95 -10.94 -2.27
C THR A 139 -3.80 -10.81 -1.01
N THR A 140 -4.57 -11.85 -0.71
CA THR A 140 -5.29 -12.02 0.56
C THR A 140 -4.30 -12.45 1.65
N LYS A 141 -4.77 -12.50 2.91
CA LYS A 141 -3.97 -13.02 4.04
C LYS A 141 -3.44 -14.44 3.82
N ASP A 142 -4.12 -15.23 2.98
CA ASP A 142 -3.73 -16.61 2.63
C ASP A 142 -2.74 -16.67 1.45
N GLY A 143 -2.23 -15.53 0.99
CA GLY A 143 -1.27 -15.43 -0.12
C GLY A 143 -1.86 -15.60 -1.52
N ARG A 144 -3.19 -15.76 -1.65
CA ARG A 144 -3.85 -15.90 -2.96
C ARG A 144 -4.18 -14.52 -3.56
N PRO A 145 -4.13 -14.34 -4.89
CA PRO A 145 -4.60 -13.09 -5.50
C PRO A 145 -6.05 -12.78 -5.10
N THR A 146 -6.36 -11.50 -4.88
CA THR A 146 -7.74 -11.08 -4.59
C THR A 146 -8.68 -11.35 -5.77
N VAL A 147 -9.99 -11.34 -5.52
CA VAL A 147 -11.02 -11.67 -6.53
C VAL A 147 -10.90 -10.85 -7.81
N PHE A 148 -10.56 -9.56 -7.70
CA PHE A 148 -10.35 -8.69 -8.86
C PHE A 148 -9.14 -9.11 -9.68
N TRP A 149 -8.01 -9.43 -9.04
CA TRP A 149 -6.81 -9.88 -9.72
C TRP A 149 -6.99 -11.26 -10.37
N MET A 150 -7.73 -12.17 -9.74
CA MET A 150 -8.08 -13.47 -10.34
C MET A 150 -8.98 -13.31 -11.57
N LYS A 151 -10.00 -12.45 -11.51
CA LYS A 151 -11.00 -12.31 -12.60
C LYS A 151 -10.59 -11.35 -13.71
N LYS A 152 -9.76 -10.35 -13.41
CA LYS A 152 -9.44 -9.21 -14.27
C LYS A 152 -7.94 -8.90 -14.30
N GLY A 153 -7.10 -9.93 -14.20
CA GLY A 153 -5.63 -9.80 -14.10
C GLY A 153 -5.00 -8.89 -15.16
N HIS A 154 -5.36 -9.05 -16.44
CA HIS A 154 -4.87 -8.19 -17.53
C HIS A 154 -5.20 -6.72 -17.33
N VAL A 155 -6.45 -6.41 -16.96
CA VAL A 155 -6.90 -5.03 -16.75
C VAL A 155 -6.17 -4.42 -15.56
N MET A 156 -6.02 -5.17 -14.47
CA MET A 156 -5.33 -4.69 -13.27
C MET A 156 -3.85 -4.41 -13.56
N LEU A 157 -3.16 -5.35 -14.21
CA LEU A 157 -1.73 -5.21 -14.49
C LEU A 157 -1.45 -4.14 -15.57
N SER A 158 -2.32 -4.04 -16.58
CA SER A 158 -2.25 -2.98 -17.59
C SER A 158 -2.40 -1.59 -16.97
N LYS A 159 -3.33 -1.41 -16.01
CA LYS A 159 -3.47 -0.15 -15.26
C LYS A 159 -2.22 0.21 -14.46
N CYS A 160 -1.58 -0.79 -13.84
CA CYS A 160 -0.30 -0.57 -13.14
C CYS A 160 0.78 -0.08 -14.10
N ALA A 161 0.92 -0.77 -15.25
CA ALA A 161 1.90 -0.41 -16.26
C ALA A 161 1.65 0.99 -16.84
N GLU A 162 0.39 1.36 -17.05
CA GLU A 162 0.02 2.70 -17.53
C GLU A 162 0.31 3.78 -16.49
N ALA A 163 0.02 3.54 -15.22
CA ALA A 163 0.36 4.46 -14.13
C ALA A 163 1.88 4.73 -14.09
N LEU A 164 2.71 3.69 -14.21
CA LEU A 164 4.16 3.83 -14.30
C LEU A 164 4.60 4.62 -15.54
N ALA A 165 3.98 4.36 -16.69
CA ALA A 165 4.29 5.08 -17.92
C ALA A 165 3.93 6.57 -17.78
N LEU A 166 2.77 6.89 -17.21
CA LEU A 166 2.35 8.26 -16.91
C LEU A 166 3.31 8.95 -15.93
N ARG A 167 3.73 8.28 -14.85
CA ARG A 167 4.71 8.81 -13.90
C ARG A 167 6.05 9.12 -14.55
N LYS A 168 6.54 8.24 -15.43
CA LYS A 168 7.76 8.47 -16.22
C LYS A 168 7.59 9.65 -17.18
N THR A 169 6.38 9.83 -17.70
CA THR A 169 6.06 10.84 -18.71
C THR A 169 5.89 12.24 -18.13
N PHE A 170 5.18 12.36 -17.00
CA PHE A 170 4.82 13.62 -16.34
C PHE A 170 5.26 13.62 -14.86
N PRO A 171 6.58 13.50 -14.58
CA PRO A 171 7.07 13.31 -13.22
C PRO A 171 6.85 14.54 -12.32
N ALA A 172 6.84 15.75 -12.89
CA ALA A 172 6.62 16.98 -12.12
C ALA A 172 5.14 17.14 -11.77
N GLU A 173 4.25 16.86 -12.72
CA GLU A 173 2.81 16.99 -12.59
C GLU A 173 2.21 15.92 -11.68
N LEU A 174 2.79 14.71 -11.66
CA LEU A 174 2.37 13.59 -10.81
C LEU A 174 3.19 13.48 -9.51
N SER A 175 4.03 14.47 -9.20
CA SER A 175 4.82 14.48 -7.97
C SER A 175 3.92 14.67 -6.73
N GLY A 176 4.16 13.87 -5.69
CA GLY A 176 3.43 13.97 -4.41
C GLY A 176 2.03 13.35 -4.41
N ILE A 177 1.61 12.72 -5.52
CA ILE A 177 0.43 11.86 -5.59
C ILE A 177 0.84 10.48 -6.07
N TYR A 178 0.18 9.43 -5.58
CA TYR A 178 0.50 8.04 -5.89
C TYR A 178 -0.77 7.29 -6.25
N THR A 179 -0.69 6.32 -7.17
CA THR A 179 -1.83 5.43 -7.38
C THR A 179 -1.91 4.40 -6.27
N GLN A 180 -3.09 3.78 -6.14
CA GLN A 180 -3.30 2.72 -5.16
C GLN A 180 -2.27 1.59 -5.32
N GLU A 181 -1.91 1.26 -6.56
CA GLU A 181 -1.01 0.16 -6.89
C GLU A 181 0.45 0.48 -6.51
N GLU A 182 0.90 1.72 -6.72
CA GLU A 182 2.24 2.19 -6.30
C GLU A 182 2.38 2.18 -4.79
N MET A 183 1.34 2.62 -4.07
CA MET A 183 1.33 2.59 -2.61
C MET A 183 1.31 1.18 -2.05
N ALA A 184 0.61 0.26 -2.72
CA ALA A 184 0.62 -1.14 -2.33
C ALA A 184 2.05 -1.73 -2.41
N GLN A 185 2.89 -1.30 -3.36
CA GLN A 185 4.30 -1.73 -3.43
C GLN A 185 5.11 -1.21 -2.24
N THR A 186 4.99 0.07 -1.92
CA THR A 186 5.75 0.66 -0.80
C THR A 186 5.37 0.05 0.54
N MET A 187 4.10 -0.32 0.73
CA MET A 187 3.65 -1.04 1.93
C MET A 187 3.98 -2.54 1.91
N SER A 188 4.22 -3.12 0.73
CA SER A 188 4.53 -4.55 0.56
C SER A 188 6.03 -4.85 0.52
N LEU A 189 6.89 -3.83 0.53
CA LEU A 189 8.28 -4.02 0.91
C LEU A 189 8.25 -4.55 2.36
N PRO A 190 8.69 -5.81 2.62
CA PRO A 190 8.93 -6.20 3.98
C PRO A 190 10.00 -5.23 4.48
N ASP A 191 9.60 -4.43 5.47
CA ASP A 191 10.52 -3.65 6.27
C ASP A 191 11.68 -4.59 6.59
N THR A 192 12.87 -4.27 6.11
CA THR A 192 14.03 -5.17 6.15
C THR A 192 14.65 -5.11 7.55
N LYS A 193 13.78 -5.24 8.55
CA LYS A 193 14.01 -5.62 9.92
C LYS A 193 12.94 -6.67 10.16
N GLY A 194 13.33 -7.93 10.11
CA GLY A 194 12.43 -9.02 10.43
C GLY A 194 11.86 -8.78 11.83
N ASP A 195 10.61 -8.32 11.89
CA ASP A 195 9.72 -8.61 13.00
C ASP A 195 9.50 -10.12 12.96
N SER A 196 10.49 -10.83 13.51
CA SER A 196 10.26 -12.16 14.03
C SER A 196 9.24 -11.98 15.13
N GLN A 197 7.96 -12.16 14.82
CA GLN A 197 6.91 -12.24 15.84
C GLN A 197 7.40 -13.29 16.83
N THR A 198 7.78 -12.85 18.02
CA THR A 198 8.24 -13.77 19.05
C THR A 198 7.03 -14.51 19.60
N ILE A 199 7.24 -15.66 20.23
CA ILE A 199 6.15 -16.54 20.67
C ILE A 199 5.23 -15.91 21.73
N GLY A 200 5.60 -14.78 22.32
CA GLY A 200 4.86 -14.12 23.41
C GLY A 200 4.96 -14.87 24.75
N SER A 201 4.36 -14.31 25.80
CA SER A 201 4.42 -14.85 27.18
C SER A 201 3.77 -16.22 27.34
N ASP A 202 2.65 -16.47 26.65
CA ASP A 202 1.81 -17.65 26.91
C ASP A 202 2.47 -18.94 26.42
N LYS A 203 3.09 -18.87 25.23
CA LYS A 203 3.85 -19.99 24.65
C LYS A 203 5.20 -20.19 25.34
N ALA A 204 5.82 -19.11 25.81
CA ALA A 204 7.03 -19.21 26.62
C ALA A 204 6.76 -19.94 27.93
N TYR A 205 5.66 -19.60 28.61
CA TYR A 205 5.21 -20.31 29.82
C TYR A 205 4.95 -21.80 29.55
N GLU A 206 4.39 -22.16 28.39
CA GLU A 206 4.17 -23.56 28.01
C GLU A 206 5.49 -24.34 27.86
N ILE A 207 6.50 -23.73 27.24
CA ILE A 207 7.84 -24.31 27.14
C ILE A 207 8.43 -24.51 28.53
N GLU A 208 8.40 -23.46 29.36
CA GLU A 208 8.99 -23.49 30.70
C GLU A 208 8.33 -24.52 31.59
N ARG A 209 6.99 -24.63 31.55
CA ARG A 209 6.24 -25.64 32.31
C ARG A 209 6.57 -27.07 31.90
N SER A 210 6.90 -27.29 30.63
CA SER A 210 7.21 -28.61 30.10
C SER A 210 8.61 -29.10 30.49
N ILE A 211 9.49 -28.20 30.91
CA ILE A 211 10.88 -28.49 31.31
C ILE A 211 11.15 -28.10 32.77
N ASP A 212 10.12 -27.80 33.55
CA ASP A 212 10.25 -27.33 34.94
C ASP A 212 10.87 -28.40 35.86
N ASN A 213 10.65 -29.68 35.53
CA ASN A 213 11.20 -30.82 36.26
C ASN A 213 12.69 -31.09 35.97
N ASP A 214 13.32 -30.40 35.01
CA ASP A 214 14.73 -30.57 34.64
C ASP A 214 15.43 -29.19 34.47
N PRO A 215 15.95 -28.62 35.57
CA PRO A 215 16.62 -27.32 35.56
C PRO A 215 17.92 -27.29 34.72
N GLU A 216 18.60 -28.42 34.60
CA GLU A 216 19.85 -28.51 33.84
C GLU A 216 19.56 -28.41 32.34
N PHE A 217 18.57 -29.17 31.85
CA PHE A 217 18.12 -29.11 30.47
C PHE A 217 17.53 -27.74 30.12
N LYS A 218 16.75 -27.11 31.03
CA LYS A 218 16.24 -25.73 30.84
C LYS A 218 17.37 -24.73 30.56
N THR A 219 18.45 -24.81 31.35
CA THR A 219 19.62 -23.93 31.22
C THR A 219 20.39 -24.19 29.91
N GLN A 220 20.59 -25.47 29.56
CA GLN A 220 21.24 -25.85 28.30
C GLN A 220 20.45 -25.40 27.07
N LEU A 221 19.13 -25.57 27.09
CA LEU A 221 18.24 -25.17 25.99
C LEU A 221 18.27 -23.65 25.80
N LEU A 222 18.13 -22.87 26.88
CA LEU A 222 18.18 -21.41 26.80
C LEU A 222 19.54 -20.92 26.28
N THR A 223 20.65 -21.54 26.72
CA THR A 223 22.00 -21.21 26.23
C THR A 223 22.14 -21.46 24.72
N ARG A 224 21.56 -22.56 24.21
CA ARG A 224 21.56 -22.86 22.76
C ARG A 224 20.73 -21.86 21.97
N LEU A 225 19.56 -21.48 22.50
CA LEU A 225 18.68 -20.48 21.87
C LEU A 225 19.31 -19.09 21.89
N GLN A 226 20.01 -18.73 22.96
CA GLN A 226 20.76 -17.47 23.04
C GLN A 226 21.88 -17.42 21.99
N ARG A 227 22.63 -18.52 21.79
CA ARG A 227 23.69 -18.59 20.78
C ARG A 227 23.15 -18.58 19.35
N ALA A 228 22.04 -19.25 19.09
CA ALA A 228 21.47 -19.39 17.75
C ALA A 228 20.64 -18.18 17.33
N PHE A 229 19.89 -17.58 18.25
CA PHE A 229 18.87 -16.58 17.95
C PHE A 229 18.94 -15.32 18.83
N GLY A 230 19.93 -15.20 19.74
CA GLY A 230 20.07 -14.03 20.62
C GLY A 230 19.00 -13.90 21.69
N CYS A 231 18.20 -14.94 21.93
CA CYS A 231 17.11 -14.93 22.92
C CYS A 231 17.65 -14.77 24.35
N LYS A 232 17.09 -13.83 25.12
CA LYS A 232 17.40 -13.69 26.57
C LYS A 232 16.45 -14.50 27.43
N SER A 233 15.26 -14.75 26.90
CA SER A 233 14.16 -15.50 27.51
C SER A 233 13.45 -16.35 26.46
N PHE A 234 12.64 -17.33 26.89
CA PHE A 234 11.84 -18.12 25.94
C PHE A 234 10.80 -17.28 25.22
N SER A 235 10.34 -16.16 25.78
CA SER A 235 9.44 -15.21 25.12
C SER A 235 10.08 -14.46 23.95
N ASP A 236 11.41 -14.46 23.85
CA ASP A 236 12.13 -13.85 22.72
C ASP A 236 12.28 -14.83 21.53
N LEU A 237 11.80 -16.06 21.67
CA LEU A 237 11.94 -17.08 20.63
C LEU A 237 11.10 -16.69 19.39
N PRO A 238 11.67 -16.74 18.18
CA PRO A 238 10.93 -16.64 16.92
C PRO A 238 9.77 -17.63 16.80
N GLN A 239 8.60 -17.17 16.32
CA GLN A 239 7.39 -18.00 16.26
C GLN A 239 7.49 -19.20 15.31
N ASP A 240 8.31 -19.10 14.27
CA ASP A 240 8.64 -20.21 13.36
C ASP A 240 9.46 -21.32 14.05
N GLN A 241 10.24 -20.98 15.08
CA GLN A 241 11.08 -21.94 15.82
C GLN A 241 10.34 -22.66 16.96
N PHE A 242 9.16 -22.19 17.36
CA PHE A 242 8.38 -22.78 18.45
C PHE A 242 8.14 -24.29 18.30
N LYS A 243 7.76 -24.74 17.11
CA LYS A 243 7.50 -26.17 16.83
C LYS A 243 8.77 -27.02 16.93
N ASN A 244 9.92 -26.45 16.54
CA ASN A 244 11.20 -27.15 16.61
C ASN A 244 11.64 -27.33 18.07
N VAL A 245 11.50 -26.28 18.89
CA VAL A 245 11.81 -26.34 20.32
C VAL A 245 10.93 -27.34 21.04
N LYS A 246 9.62 -27.40 20.76
CA LYS A 246 8.73 -28.43 21.33
C LYS A 246 9.19 -29.85 21.00
N LYS A 247 9.57 -30.13 19.75
CA LYS A 247 10.10 -31.45 19.37
C LYS A 247 11.39 -31.81 20.11
N VAL A 248 12.26 -30.83 20.37
CA VAL A 248 13.50 -31.06 21.15
C VAL A 248 13.16 -31.44 22.59
N ILE A 249 12.17 -30.78 23.20
CA ILE A 249 11.68 -31.09 24.55
C ILE A 249 11.05 -32.49 24.61
N GLU A 250 10.18 -32.83 23.65
CA GLU A 250 9.54 -34.16 23.55
C GLU A 250 10.59 -35.27 23.44
N ASN A 251 11.60 -35.08 22.58
CA ASN A 251 12.69 -36.05 22.43
C ASN A 251 13.54 -36.22 23.70
N HIS A 252 13.74 -35.14 24.47
CA HIS A 252 14.44 -35.20 25.75
C HIS A 252 13.64 -35.98 26.79
N GLN A 253 12.34 -35.67 26.93
CA GLN A 253 11.44 -36.37 27.86
C GLN A 253 11.29 -37.87 27.52
N ILE A 254 11.35 -38.25 26.24
CA ILE A 254 11.33 -39.65 25.82
C ILE A 254 12.62 -40.36 26.26
N LYS A 255 13.78 -39.72 26.13
CA LYS A 255 15.07 -40.30 26.57
C LYS A 255 15.13 -40.50 28.08
N GLU A 256 14.66 -39.51 28.86
CA GLU A 256 14.56 -39.59 30.32
C GLU A 256 13.63 -40.73 30.80
N LYS A 257 12.63 -41.13 30.01
CA LYS A 257 11.72 -42.25 30.36
C LYS A 257 12.27 -43.63 30.01
N ILE A 258 13.30 -43.69 29.16
CA ILE A 258 13.90 -44.94 28.67
C ILE A 258 15.25 -45.22 29.36
N ALA A 259 15.88 -44.19 29.93
CA ALA A 259 17.05 -44.27 30.81
C ALA A 259 16.66 -44.70 32.24
#